data_AF-A0A0Q7CP45-F1
#
_entry.id   AF-A0A0Q7CP45-F1
#
_cell.length_a   1.000
_cell.length_b   1.000
_cell.length_c   1.000
_cell.angle_alpha   90.00
_cell.angle_beta   90.00
_cell.angle_gamma   90.00
#
_symmetry.space_group_name_H-M   'P 1'
#
loop_
_entity.id
_entity.type
_entity.pdbx_description
1 polymer ?
#
loop_
_entity_poly.entity_id
_entity_poly.type
_entity_poly.pdbx_seq_one_letter_code
_entity_poly.pdbx_strand_id
1 'polypeptide(L)'
;MDVAVGHRIRVRRKWLGISQSTLADHLGVSFQQVQKYERGANRVSASMLVRIAQKLDTTVGELVGETPTPMSDESLFEKLAVPGAVQLLEAFASVQQPSMRTAILNLTRSLIEESEETVSIRRAR
;
A
#
# COMPACT_ATOMS: atom_id res chain seq x y z
N MET A 1 -16.57 17.64 -1.12
CA MET A 1 -16.68 16.37 -0.37
C MET A 1 -15.43 15.58 -0.64
N ASP A 2 -14.79 15.04 0.40
CA ASP A 2 -13.47 14.38 0.28
C ASP A 2 -13.66 12.87 0.01
N VAL A 3 -14.46 12.55 -1.01
CA VAL A 3 -14.89 11.16 -1.34
C VAL A 3 -13.68 10.26 -1.62
N ALA A 4 -12.68 10.77 -2.33
CA ALA A 4 -11.44 10.05 -2.61
C ALA A 4 -10.67 9.69 -1.33
N VAL A 5 -10.56 10.63 -0.39
CA VAL A 5 -9.91 10.41 0.91
C VAL A 5 -10.66 9.34 1.71
N GLY A 6 -11.99 9.47 1.80
CA GLY A 6 -12.84 8.47 2.44
C GLY A 6 -12.69 7.07 1.84
N HIS A 7 -12.60 6.99 0.51
CA HIS A 7 -12.37 5.73 -0.21
C HIS A 7 -11.01 5.11 0.14
N ARG A 8 -9.93 5.89 0.13
CA ARG A 8 -8.58 5.39 0.49
C ARG A 8 -8.51 4.90 1.93
N ILE A 9 -9.12 5.62 2.88
CA ILE A 9 -9.27 5.19 4.28
C ILE A 9 -9.94 3.80 4.35
N ARG A 10 -11.08 3.64 3.65
CA ARG A 10 -11.82 2.38 3.61
C ARG A 10 -11.02 1.22 3.01
N VAL A 11 -10.35 1.46 1.89
CA VAL A 11 -9.53 0.45 1.20
C VAL A 11 -8.40 -0.01 2.11
N ARG A 12 -7.61 0.92 2.67
CA ARG A 12 -6.50 0.59 3.55
C ARG A 12 -6.98 -0.14 4.80
N ARG A 13 -8.06 0.32 5.43
CA ARG A 13 -8.65 -0.34 6.59
C ARG A 13 -9.04 -1.79 6.29
N LYS A 14 -9.69 -2.04 5.15
CA LYS A 14 -10.05 -3.41 4.73
C LYS A 14 -8.84 -4.28 4.47
N TRP A 15 -7.80 -3.73 3.84
CA TRP A 15 -6.55 -4.46 3.57
C TRP A 15 -5.88 -4.95 4.86
N LEU A 16 -5.95 -4.17 5.94
CA LEU A 16 -5.44 -4.53 7.27
C LEU A 16 -6.42 -5.38 8.10
N GLY A 17 -7.60 -5.74 7.57
CA GLY A 17 -8.62 -6.47 8.34
C GLY A 17 -9.21 -5.70 9.52
N ILE A 18 -9.06 -4.38 9.57
CA ILE A 18 -9.53 -3.54 10.67
C ILE A 18 -11.03 -3.26 10.51
N SER A 19 -11.82 -3.39 11.57
CA SER A 19 -13.25 -3.04 11.53
C SER A 19 -13.48 -1.53 11.68
N GLN A 20 -14.63 -1.01 11.25
CA GLN A 20 -14.96 0.41 11.44
C GLN A 20 -15.09 0.78 12.92
N SER A 21 -15.57 -0.13 13.78
CA SER A 21 -15.62 0.09 15.24
C SER A 21 -14.21 0.17 15.82
N THR A 22 -13.31 -0.74 15.45
CA THR A 22 -11.92 -0.69 15.90
C THR A 22 -11.21 0.61 15.50
N LEU A 23 -11.48 1.13 14.30
CA LEU A 23 -10.98 2.43 13.88
C LEU A 23 -11.63 3.56 14.69
N ALA A 24 -12.94 3.51 14.91
CA ALA A 24 -13.68 4.50 15.68
C ALA A 24 -13.17 4.61 17.14
N ASP A 25 -12.94 3.46 17.78
CA ASP A 25 -12.43 3.35 19.14
C ASP A 25 -11.05 4.01 19.27
N HIS A 26 -10.14 3.71 18.34
CA HIS A 26 -8.81 4.33 18.31
C HIS A 26 -8.87 5.85 18.09
N LEU A 27 -9.86 6.31 17.32
CA LEU A 27 -10.07 7.71 17.01
C LEU A 27 -10.85 8.46 18.11
N GLY A 28 -11.47 7.76 19.06
CA GLY A 28 -12.35 8.37 20.05
C GLY A 28 -13.57 9.03 19.42
N VAL A 29 -14.09 8.45 18.33
CA VAL A 29 -15.30 8.93 17.62
C VAL A 29 -16.32 7.81 17.51
N SER A 30 -17.56 8.12 17.12
CA SER A 30 -18.57 7.08 16.91
C SER A 30 -18.31 6.26 15.63
N PHE A 31 -18.78 5.01 15.63
CA PHE A 31 -18.80 4.16 14.43
C PHE A 31 -19.42 4.88 13.23
N GLN A 32 -20.54 5.58 13.46
CA GLN A 32 -21.25 6.34 12.43
C GLN A 32 -20.38 7.46 11.86
N GLN A 33 -19.52 8.08 12.67
CA GLN A 33 -18.59 9.11 12.21
C GLN A 33 -17.55 8.53 11.26
N VAL A 34 -16.97 7.36 11.58
CA VAL A 34 -16.08 6.64 10.65
C VAL A 34 -16.80 6.28 9.36
N GLN A 35 -18.05 5.80 9.44
CA GLN A 35 -18.85 5.52 8.26
C GLN A 35 -19.12 6.78 7.41
N LYS A 36 -19.28 7.95 8.04
CA LYS A 36 -19.43 9.24 7.34
C LYS A 36 -18.12 9.69 6.69
N TYR A 37 -16.98 9.47 7.34
CA TYR A 37 -15.65 9.71 6.74
C TYR A 37 -15.42 8.83 5.51
N GLU A 38 -15.65 7.52 5.63
CA GLU A 38 -15.41 6.56 4.54
C GLU A 38 -16.31 6.77 3.32
N ARG A 39 -17.49 7.37 3.51
CA ARG A 39 -18.40 7.73 2.41
C ARG A 39 -18.18 9.15 1.89
N GLY A 40 -17.24 9.91 2.46
CA GLY A 40 -17.00 11.32 2.13
C GLY A 40 -18.14 12.27 2.50
N ALA A 41 -19.11 11.80 3.29
CA ALA A 41 -20.24 12.61 3.75
C ALA A 41 -19.80 13.68 4.77
N ASN A 42 -18.77 13.36 5.56
CA ASN A 42 -18.10 14.31 6.45
C ASN A 42 -16.66 14.54 5.99
N ARG A 43 -16.21 15.80 6.04
CA ARG A 43 -14.80 16.14 5.88
C ARG A 43 -14.00 15.62 7.07
N VAL A 44 -12.77 15.17 6.79
CA VAL A 44 -11.82 14.76 7.82
C VAL A 44 -10.89 15.95 8.09
N SER A 45 -10.75 16.36 9.34
CA SER A 45 -9.77 17.42 9.69
C SER A 45 -8.34 16.91 9.50
N ALA A 46 -7.38 17.82 9.34
CA ALA A 46 -5.95 17.47 9.25
C ALA A 46 -5.48 16.65 10.48
N SER A 47 -5.90 17.05 11.69
CA SER A 47 -5.60 16.32 12.92
C SER A 47 -6.15 14.89 12.91
N MET A 48 -7.36 14.69 12.37
CA MET A 48 -7.96 13.37 12.25
C MET A 48 -7.28 12.53 11.17
N LEU A 49 -6.87 13.12 10.05
CA LEU A 49 -6.11 12.43 9.01
C LEU A 49 -4.81 11.84 9.56
N VAL A 50 -4.08 12.60 10.38
CA VAL A 50 -2.85 12.12 11.04
C VAL A 50 -3.14 10.89 11.92
N ARG A 51 -4.19 10.95 12.74
CA ARG A 51 -4.57 9.83 13.63
C ARG A 51 -5.05 8.60 12.84
N ILE A 52 -5.77 8.82 11.75
CA ILE A 52 -6.21 7.73 10.86
C ILE A 52 -5.00 7.08 10.18
N ALA A 53 -4.06 7.88 9.67
CA ALA A 53 -2.84 7.40 9.04
C ALA A 53 -2.01 6.53 10.01
N GLN A 54 -1.85 6.98 11.27
CA GLN A 54 -1.20 6.22 12.32
C GLN A 54 -1.87 4.87 12.58
N LYS A 55 -3.21 4.83 12.69
CA LYS A 55 -3.93 3.57 12.93
C LYS A 55 -3.89 2.61 11.75
N LEU A 56 -3.84 3.16 10.53
CA LEU A 56 -3.87 2.41 9.28
C LEU A 56 -2.48 2.15 8.70
N ASP A 57 -1.43 2.38 9.50
CA ASP A 57 -0.03 2.13 9.14
C ASP A 57 0.31 2.67 7.74
N THR A 58 0.01 3.96 7.53
CA THR A 58 0.13 4.67 6.25
C THR A 58 0.49 6.14 6.52
N THR A 59 0.69 6.93 5.46
CA THR A 59 0.97 8.36 5.56
C THR A 59 -0.27 9.21 5.28
N VAL A 60 -0.30 10.45 5.78
CA VAL A 60 -1.36 11.41 5.39
C VAL A 60 -1.33 11.63 3.88
N GLY A 61 -0.13 11.72 3.29
CA GLY A 61 0.09 11.85 1.85
C GLY A 61 -0.62 10.76 1.05
N GLU A 62 -0.56 9.49 1.48
CA GLU A 62 -1.27 8.39 0.82
C GLU A 62 -2.79 8.54 0.91
N LEU A 63 -3.30 8.98 2.07
CA LEU A 63 -4.74 9.18 2.26
C LEU A 63 -5.27 10.36 1.42
N VAL A 64 -4.51 11.45 1.31
CA VAL A 64 -4.89 12.61 0.49
C VAL A 64 -4.55 12.44 -0.99
N GLY A 65 -3.67 11.50 -1.34
CA GLY A 65 -3.26 11.18 -2.71
C GLY A 65 -2.06 11.99 -3.21
N GLU A 66 -1.24 12.52 -2.30
CA GLU A 66 0.00 13.22 -2.61
C GLU A 66 1.15 12.27 -2.94
N THR A 67 1.14 11.06 -2.37
CA THR A 67 2.01 9.99 -2.83
C THR A 67 1.27 9.16 -3.87
N PRO A 68 1.86 8.89 -5.05
CA PRO A 68 1.36 7.82 -5.88
C PRO A 68 1.39 6.57 -5.00
N THR A 69 0.21 6.03 -4.71
CA THR A 69 0.10 4.65 -4.25
C THR A 69 1.07 3.84 -5.12
N PRO A 70 1.96 3.00 -4.57
CA PRO A 70 2.74 2.05 -5.38
C PRO A 70 1.84 1.06 -6.14
N MET A 71 0.53 1.13 -5.88
CA MET A 71 -0.55 0.58 -6.66
C MET A 71 -1.53 1.69 -7.07
N SER A 72 -1.12 2.69 -7.86
CA SER A 72 -2.05 3.06 -8.92
C SER A 72 -2.12 1.84 -9.83
N ASP A 73 -3.33 1.45 -10.26
CA ASP A 73 -3.48 0.37 -11.22
C ASP A 73 -2.52 0.58 -12.39
N GLU A 74 -2.31 1.83 -12.83
CA GLU A 74 -1.31 2.24 -13.82
C GLU A 74 0.13 1.79 -13.47
N SER A 75 0.64 2.12 -12.28
CA SER A 75 2.00 1.74 -11.86
C SER A 75 2.18 0.24 -11.67
N LEU A 76 1.10 -0.47 -11.32
CA LEU A 76 1.10 -1.92 -11.21
C LEU A 76 1.04 -2.57 -12.60
N PHE A 77 0.22 -2.04 -13.50
CA PHE A 77 0.11 -2.49 -14.89
C PHE A 77 1.43 -2.29 -15.63
N GLU A 78 2.11 -1.16 -15.45
CA GLU A 78 3.47 -0.94 -15.97
C GLU A 78 4.46 -2.00 -15.46
N LYS A 79 4.42 -2.31 -14.16
CA LYS A 79 5.28 -3.36 -13.56
C LYS A 79 4.93 -4.76 -14.06
N LEU A 80 3.64 -5.04 -14.30
CA LEU A 80 3.17 -6.32 -14.84
C LEU A 80 3.39 -6.45 -16.35
N ALA A 81 3.53 -5.34 -17.07
CA ALA A 81 3.86 -5.31 -18.50
C ALA A 81 5.31 -5.73 -18.78
N VAL A 82 6.17 -5.77 -17.76
CA VAL A 82 7.53 -6.32 -17.88
C VAL A 82 7.45 -7.79 -18.29
N PRO A 83 8.14 -8.22 -19.37
CA PRO A 83 8.16 -9.62 -19.77
C PRO A 83 8.56 -10.54 -18.62
N GLY A 84 7.72 -11.53 -18.32
CA GLY A 84 7.94 -12.50 -17.23
C GLY A 84 7.41 -12.07 -15.85
N ALA A 85 6.91 -10.84 -15.67
CA ALA A 85 6.38 -10.38 -14.37
C ALA A 85 5.15 -11.19 -13.91
N VAL A 86 4.20 -11.43 -14.82
CA VAL A 86 3.00 -12.24 -14.52
C VAL A 86 3.38 -13.69 -14.19
N GLN A 87 4.32 -14.27 -14.95
CA GLN A 87 4.78 -15.65 -14.76
C GLN A 87 5.46 -15.81 -13.39
N LEU A 88 6.28 -14.84 -12.99
CA LEU A 88 6.89 -14.82 -11.66
C LEU A 88 5.83 -14.71 -10.55
N LEU A 89 4.81 -13.86 -10.74
CA LEU A 89 3.73 -13.70 -9.78
C LEU A 89 2.91 -15.00 -9.60
N GLU A 90 2.54 -15.66 -10.70
CA GLU A 90 1.84 -16.94 -10.68
C GLU A 90 2.67 -18.05 -10.02
N ALA A 91 3.96 -18.13 -10.36
CA ALA A 91 4.87 -19.10 -9.77
C ALA A 91 5.01 -18.87 -8.26
N PHE A 92 5.22 -17.61 -7.85
CA PHE A 92 5.33 -17.22 -6.44
C PHE A 92 4.06 -17.53 -5.65
N ALA A 93 2.88 -17.25 -6.21
CA ALA A 93 1.59 -17.53 -5.59
C ALA A 93 1.35 -19.03 -5.38
N SER A 94 1.88 -19.88 -6.27
CA SER A 94 1.76 -21.34 -6.22
C SER A 94 2.68 -22.01 -5.19
N VAL A 95 3.65 -21.29 -4.62
CA VAL A 95 4.55 -21.83 -3.59
C VAL A 95 3.80 -21.97 -2.27
N GLN A 96 3.63 -23.19 -1.76
CA GLN A 96 2.87 -23.41 -0.51
C GLN A 96 3.68 -23.14 0.76
N GLN A 97 5.00 -23.32 0.72
CA GLN A 97 5.85 -23.14 1.90
C GLN A 97 6.29 -21.68 2.06
N PRO A 98 5.99 -21.02 3.19
CA PRO A 98 6.36 -19.62 3.41
C PRO A 98 7.87 -19.35 3.33
N SER A 99 8.69 -20.27 3.85
CA SER A 99 10.16 -20.17 3.81
C SER A 99 10.71 -20.09 2.38
N MET A 100 10.12 -20.85 1.46
CA MET A 100 10.51 -20.84 0.04
C MET A 100 10.14 -19.51 -0.64
N ARG A 101 8.98 -18.92 -0.29
CA ARG A 101 8.62 -17.57 -0.76
C ARG A 101 9.64 -16.53 -0.29
N THR A 102 10.03 -16.60 0.98
CA THR A 102 11.07 -15.72 1.53
C THR A 102 12.41 -15.91 0.81
N ALA A 103 12.80 -17.16 0.52
CA ALA A 103 14.03 -17.44 -0.24
C ALA A 103 14.01 -16.83 -1.64
N ILE A 104 12.88 -16.93 -2.36
CA ILE A 104 12.71 -16.30 -3.69
C ILE A 104 12.89 -14.79 -3.60
N LEU A 105 12.24 -14.14 -2.63
CA LEU A 105 12.36 -12.68 -2.46
C LEU A 105 13.79 -12.25 -2.13
N ASN A 106 14.49 -13.01 -1.29
CA ASN A 106 15.89 -12.73 -0.94
C ASN A 106 16.82 -12.88 -2.15
N LEU A 107 16.61 -13.92 -2.97
CA LEU A 107 17.35 -14.11 -4.21
C LEU A 107 17.11 -12.93 -5.17
N THR A 108 15.86 -12.56 -5.39
CA THR A 108 15.52 -11.41 -6.25
C THR A 108 16.18 -10.13 -5.76
N ARG A 109 16.20 -9.89 -4.44
CA ARG A 109 16.89 -8.73 -3.84
C ARG A 109 18.39 -8.75 -4.10
N SER A 110 19.04 -9.89 -3.88
CA SER A 110 20.48 -10.05 -4.13
C SER A 110 20.85 -9.78 -5.59
N LEU A 111 20.02 -10.25 -6.54
CA LEU A 111 20.25 -10.01 -7.97
C LEU A 111 20.07 -8.54 -8.35
N ILE A 112 19.16 -7.82 -7.70
CA ILE A 112 18.97 -6.39 -7.92
C ILE A 112 20.22 -5.63 -7.44
N GLU A 113 20.69 -5.91 -6.22
CA GLU A 113 21.88 -5.30 -5.64
C GLU A 113 23.12 -5.50 -6.54
N GLU A 114 23.32 -6.72 -7.04
CA GLU A 114 24.42 -7.03 -7.96
C GLU A 114 24.30 -6.31 -9.32
N SER A 115 23.07 -6.12 -9.82
CA SER A 115 22.81 -5.40 -11.07
C SER A 115 23.07 -3.90 -10.96
N GLU A 116 22.82 -3.30 -9.80
CA GLU A 116 23.07 -1.87 -9.55
C GLU A 116 24.56 -1.57 -9.41
N GLU A 117 25.33 -2.48 -8.78
CA GLU A 117 26.78 -2.39 -8.70
C GLU A 117 27.44 -2.47 -10.09
N THR A 118 27.00 -3.38 -10.95
CA THR A 118 27.55 -3.52 -12.31
C THR A 118 27.26 -2.33 -13.21
N VAL A 119 26.13 -1.64 -13.03
CA VAL A 119 25.78 -0.41 -13.77
C VAL A 119 26.60 0.78 -13.27
N SER A 120 26.85 0.87 -11.96
CA SER A 120 27.67 1.93 -11.36
C SER A 120 29.12 1.88 -11.85
N ILE A 121 29.71 0.68 -11.92
CA ILE A 121 31.08 0.46 -12.43
C ILE A 121 31.21 0.86 -13.90
N ARG A 122 30.18 0.65 -14.72
CA ARG A 122 30.18 1.01 -16.15
C ARG A 122 30.02 2.51 -16.42
N ARG A 123 29.44 3.28 -15.48
CA ARG A 123 29.24 4.75 -15.62
C ARG A 123 30.45 5.58 -15.17
N ALA A 124 31.37 4.98 -14.41
CA ALA A 124 32.58 5.63 -13.89
C ALA A 124 33.81 5.50 -14.82
N ARG A 125 33.64 4.92 -16.01
CA ARG A 125 34.65 4.78 -17.09
C ARG A 125 34.24 5.62 -18.29
#